data_AF-A0A1J4RVT4-F1
#
_entry.id   AF-A0A1J4RVT4-F1
#
_cell.length_a   1.000
_cell.length_b   1.000
_cell.length_c   1.000
_cell.angle_alpha   90.00
_cell.angle_beta   90.00
_cell.angle_gamma   90.00
#
_symmetry.space_group_name_H-M   'P 1'
#
loop_
_entity.id
_entity.type
_entity.pdbx_description
1 polymer ?
#
loop_
_entity_poly.entity_id
_entity_poly.type
_entity_poly.pdbx_seq_one_letter_code
_entity_poly.pdbx_strand_id
1 'polypeptide(L)'
;MYIPRNPLGYKKLRTWQQANEIFQLTEEFVKTLPKYHPETRQKTMDTTDHMLRSARSVVRNTEEGFSRASTKEYVTFLGFSKGSLEELLNDYEYCRRNKLGDLKIADRAIFLCKGEGKMLHNQMEALERKRIGDGAVSANEKYHQVRNRQVQKEKEFDEYLKGILKNVRGKGNKGG
;
A
#
# COMPACT_ATOMS: atom_id res chain seq x y z
N MET A 1 6.66 -25.40 5.44
CA MET A 1 6.30 -24.53 6.59
C MET A 1 5.86 -23.17 6.06
N TYR A 2 4.57 -22.84 6.16
CA TYR A 2 4.04 -21.53 5.78
C TYR A 2 4.49 -20.51 6.83
N ILE A 3 5.33 -19.54 6.46
CA ILE A 3 5.61 -18.40 7.32
C ILE A 3 4.52 -17.38 6.99
N PRO A 4 3.57 -17.12 7.90
CA PRO A 4 2.51 -16.15 7.62
C PRO A 4 3.16 -14.81 7.33
N ARG A 5 2.74 -14.16 6.23
CA ARG A 5 3.08 -12.75 6.03
C ARG A 5 2.56 -11.99 7.23
N ASN A 6 3.34 -11.02 7.74
CA ASN A 6 2.82 -10.11 8.76
C ASN A 6 1.51 -9.51 8.21
N PRO A 7 0.36 -9.73 8.87
CA PRO A 7 -0.94 -9.31 8.36
C PRO A 7 -1.05 -7.78 8.21
N LEU A 8 -0.19 -7.02 8.89
CA LEU A 8 -0.08 -5.56 8.81
C LEU A 8 1.09 -5.08 7.93
N GLY A 9 1.70 -5.99 7.15
CA GLY A 9 2.84 -5.66 6.29
C GLY A 9 2.55 -4.58 5.26
N TYR A 10 1.28 -4.42 4.85
CA TYR A 10 0.83 -3.35 3.95
C TYR A 10 1.14 -1.95 4.48
N LYS A 11 1.18 -1.74 5.81
CA LYS A 11 1.47 -0.43 6.42
C LYS A 11 2.87 0.10 6.13
N LYS A 12 3.77 -0.78 5.69
CA LYS A 12 5.14 -0.44 5.27
C LYS A 12 5.23 -0.06 3.79
N LEU A 13 4.16 -0.27 3.01
CA LEU A 13 4.13 0.08 1.59
C LEU A 13 3.98 1.58 1.44
N ARG A 14 4.82 2.19 0.60
CA ARG A 14 4.74 3.62 0.30
C ARG A 14 3.39 4.00 -0.32
N THR A 15 2.86 3.14 -1.18
CA THR A 15 1.54 3.30 -1.81
C THR A 15 0.41 3.32 -0.80
N TRP A 16 0.42 2.41 0.20
CA TRP A 16 -0.58 2.45 1.28
C TRP A 16 -0.47 3.73 2.13
N GLN A 17 0.75 4.15 2.46
CA GLN A 17 0.97 5.37 3.28
C GLN A 17 0.45 6.62 2.55
N GLN A 18 0.76 6.75 1.26
CA GLN A 18 0.30 7.89 0.48
C GLN A 18 -1.20 7.81 0.16
N ALA A 19 -1.77 6.63 -0.10
CA ALA A 19 -3.22 6.46 -0.18
C ALA A 19 -3.93 6.91 1.11
N ASN A 20 -3.35 6.62 2.27
CA ASN A 20 -3.89 7.05 3.56
C ASN A 20 -3.74 8.57 3.79
N GLU A 21 -2.63 9.18 3.34
CA GLU A 21 -2.46 10.64 3.32
C GLU A 21 -3.52 11.31 2.43
N ILE A 22 -3.75 10.77 1.23
CA ILE A 22 -4.78 11.25 0.29
C ILE A 22 -6.17 11.14 0.92
N PHE A 23 -6.46 10.05 1.63
CA PHE A 23 -7.74 9.88 2.31
C PHE A 23 -7.96 10.94 3.39
N GLN A 24 -6.99 11.18 4.26
CA GLN A 24 -7.06 12.23 5.29
C GLN A 24 -7.23 13.62 4.68
N LEU A 25 -6.46 13.92 3.62
CA LEU A 25 -6.59 15.19 2.89
C LEU A 25 -7.98 15.35 2.24
N THR A 26 -8.58 14.25 1.81
CA THR A 26 -9.96 14.25 1.27
C THR A 26 -10.98 14.54 2.36
N GLU A 27 -10.82 13.96 3.55
CA GLU A 27 -11.69 14.28 4.70
C GLU A 27 -11.59 15.75 5.13
N GLU A 28 -10.43 16.38 4.97
CA GLU A 28 -10.24 17.81 5.17
C GLU A 28 -10.87 18.63 4.05
N PHE A 29 -10.62 18.26 2.79
CA PHE A 29 -11.10 18.98 1.62
C PHE A 29 -12.62 19.07 1.58
N VAL A 30 -13.33 17.96 1.78
CA VAL A 30 -14.80 17.94 1.62
C VAL A 30 -15.52 18.84 2.63
N LYS A 31 -14.90 19.14 3.77
CA LYS A 31 -15.43 20.09 4.77
C LYS A 31 -15.39 21.54 4.29
N THR A 32 -14.57 21.83 3.29
CA THR A 32 -14.44 23.16 2.68
C THR A 32 -15.43 23.40 1.55
N LEU A 33 -16.10 22.34 1.05
CA LEU A 33 -17.05 22.46 -0.04
C LEU A 33 -18.26 23.32 0.37
N PRO A 34 -18.74 24.23 -0.49
CA PRO A 34 -19.94 24.99 -0.21
C PRO A 34 -21.14 24.04 -0.20
N LYS A 35 -22.19 24.31 0.59
CA LYS A 35 -23.40 23.47 0.64
C LYS A 35 -24.09 23.31 -0.72
N TYR A 36 -23.98 24.32 -1.58
CA TYR A 36 -24.54 24.34 -2.92
C TYR A 36 -23.49 24.83 -3.92
N HIS A 37 -23.51 24.25 -5.12
CA HIS A 37 -22.71 24.75 -6.24
C HIS A 37 -23.11 26.20 -6.57
N PRO A 38 -22.14 27.12 -6.75
CA PRO A 38 -22.43 28.54 -6.97
C PRO A 38 -23.25 28.79 -8.23
N GLU A 39 -22.95 28.08 -9.32
CA GLU A 39 -23.65 28.23 -10.61
C GLU A 39 -24.91 27.36 -10.72
N THR A 40 -24.80 26.03 -10.57
CA THR A 40 -25.92 25.11 -10.80
C THR A 40 -26.93 25.04 -9.66
N ARG A 41 -26.59 25.57 -8.48
CA ARG A 41 -27.38 25.49 -7.23
C ARG A 41 -27.67 24.06 -6.75
N GLN A 42 -27.02 23.05 -7.33
CA GLN A 42 -27.09 21.66 -6.89
C GLN A 42 -26.40 21.49 -5.53
N LYS A 43 -26.85 20.52 -4.74
CA LYS A 43 -26.18 20.15 -3.48
C LYS A 43 -24.83 19.49 -3.80
N THR A 44 -23.80 19.85 -3.06
CA THR A 44 -22.45 19.25 -3.20
C THR A 44 -22.28 17.95 -2.41
N MET A 45 -23.30 17.55 -1.64
CA MET A 45 -23.28 16.34 -0.82
C MET A 45 -22.94 15.08 -1.63
N ASP A 46 -23.47 14.97 -2.85
CA ASP A 46 -23.20 13.82 -3.71
C ASP A 46 -21.71 13.77 -4.12
N THR A 47 -21.10 14.93 -4.40
CA THR A 47 -19.66 15.05 -4.66
C THR A 47 -18.84 14.69 -3.42
N THR A 48 -19.23 15.20 -2.25
CA THR A 48 -18.59 14.85 -0.97
C THR A 48 -18.58 13.34 -0.73
N ASP A 49 -19.74 12.69 -0.87
CA ASP A 49 -19.88 11.26 -0.62
C ASP A 49 -19.14 10.42 -1.66
N HIS A 50 -19.08 10.88 -2.91
CA HIS A 50 -18.31 10.22 -3.96
C HIS A 50 -16.81 10.27 -3.64
N MET A 51 -16.27 11.46 -3.36
CA MET A 51 -14.84 11.64 -3.03
C MET A 51 -14.41 10.82 -1.83
N LEU A 52 -15.19 10.82 -0.74
CA LEU A 52 -14.90 10.05 0.47
C LEU A 52 -14.89 8.53 0.21
N ARG A 53 -15.84 8.03 -0.60
CA ARG A 53 -15.91 6.62 -0.97
C ARG A 53 -14.74 6.22 -1.85
N SER A 54 -14.41 7.00 -2.87
CA SER A 54 -13.29 6.73 -3.76
C SER A 54 -11.96 6.74 -3.01
N ALA A 55 -11.70 7.75 -2.18
CA ALA A 55 -10.47 7.82 -1.36
C ALA A 55 -10.34 6.64 -0.38
N ARG A 56 -11.42 6.29 0.33
CA ARG A 56 -11.46 5.13 1.22
C ARG A 56 -11.21 3.83 0.46
N SER A 57 -11.79 3.69 -0.74
CA SER A 57 -11.64 2.50 -1.60
C SER A 57 -10.18 2.25 -1.97
N VAL A 58 -9.39 3.29 -2.29
CA VAL A 58 -7.96 3.16 -2.60
C VAL A 58 -7.20 2.44 -1.48
N VAL A 59 -7.44 2.86 -0.23
CA VAL A 59 -6.81 2.28 0.96
C VAL A 59 -7.30 0.84 1.17
N ARG A 60 -8.62 0.63 1.16
CA ARG A 60 -9.23 -0.69 1.45
C ARG A 60 -8.84 -1.76 0.44
N ASN A 61 -8.83 -1.42 -0.85
CA ASN A 61 -8.39 -2.36 -1.89
C ASN A 61 -6.91 -2.72 -1.73
N THR A 62 -6.06 -1.79 -1.29
CA THR A 62 -4.65 -2.09 -1.00
C THR A 62 -4.49 -3.06 0.17
N GLU A 63 -5.25 -2.84 1.25
CA GLU A 63 -5.27 -3.70 2.44
C GLU A 63 -5.78 -5.11 2.11
N GLU A 64 -6.92 -5.19 1.43
CA GLU A 64 -7.55 -6.44 1.03
C GLU A 64 -6.69 -7.20 0.04
N GLY A 65 -6.16 -6.52 -0.98
CA GLY A 65 -5.23 -7.09 -1.93
C GLY A 65 -4.00 -7.69 -1.28
N PHE A 66 -3.41 -7.01 -0.29
CA PHE A 66 -2.21 -7.50 0.41
C PHE A 66 -2.46 -8.83 1.14
N SER A 67 -3.69 -9.03 1.62
CA SER A 67 -4.13 -10.27 2.30
C SER A 67 -4.42 -11.44 1.36
N ARG A 68 -4.45 -11.22 0.03
CA ARG A 68 -4.75 -12.26 -0.96
C ARG A 68 -3.66 -13.32 -1.04
N ALA A 69 -4.10 -14.54 -1.38
CA ALA A 69 -3.23 -15.71 -1.44
C ALA A 69 -2.22 -15.62 -2.58
N SER A 70 -2.65 -15.13 -3.74
CA SER A 70 -1.81 -15.04 -4.94
C SER A 70 -1.39 -13.62 -5.30
N THR A 71 -0.23 -13.50 -5.94
CA THR A 71 0.24 -12.22 -6.52
C THR A 71 -0.72 -11.71 -7.60
N LYS A 72 -1.35 -12.61 -8.37
CA LYS A 72 -2.33 -12.25 -9.40
C LYS A 72 -3.53 -11.53 -8.80
N GLU A 73 -4.13 -12.10 -7.76
CA GLU A 73 -5.23 -11.44 -7.04
C GLU A 73 -4.79 -10.11 -6.43
N TYR A 74 -3.58 -10.05 -5.84
CA TYR A 74 -3.09 -8.79 -5.30
C TYR A 74 -3.00 -7.69 -6.38
N VAL A 75 -2.47 -8.01 -7.57
CA VAL A 75 -2.41 -7.06 -8.69
C VAL A 75 -3.81 -6.63 -9.12
N THR A 76 -4.80 -7.53 -9.16
CA THR A 76 -6.20 -7.17 -9.44
C THR A 76 -6.73 -6.13 -8.44
N PHE A 77 -6.48 -6.32 -7.15
CA PHE A 77 -6.90 -5.38 -6.11
C PHE A 77 -6.20 -4.03 -6.21
N LEU A 78 -4.91 -4.01 -6.54
CA LEU A 78 -4.20 -2.75 -6.83
C LEU A 78 -4.78 -2.05 -8.07
N GLY A 79 -5.31 -2.81 -9.04
CA GLY A 79 -6.07 -2.28 -10.17
C GLY A 79 -7.34 -1.56 -9.73
N PHE A 80 -8.09 -2.11 -8.77
CA PHE A 80 -9.25 -1.44 -8.18
C PHE A 80 -8.85 -0.17 -7.41
N SER A 81 -7.75 -0.20 -6.66
CA SER A 81 -7.19 1.01 -6.04
C SER A 81 -6.88 2.09 -7.08
N LYS A 82 -6.27 1.72 -8.21
CA LYS A 82 -5.96 2.66 -9.30
C LYS A 82 -7.24 3.25 -9.92
N GLY A 83 -8.27 2.44 -10.14
CA GLY A 83 -9.55 2.93 -10.65
C GLY A 83 -10.21 3.95 -9.72
N SER A 84 -10.32 3.63 -8.43
CA SER A 84 -10.87 4.58 -7.44
C SER A 84 -10.02 5.85 -7.28
N LEU A 85 -8.70 5.76 -7.46
CA LEU A 85 -7.82 6.93 -7.43
C LEU A 85 -8.04 7.86 -8.64
N GLU A 86 -8.32 7.30 -9.82
CA GLU A 86 -8.63 8.06 -11.03
C GLU A 86 -9.96 8.80 -10.91
N GLU A 87 -10.98 8.15 -10.34
CA GLU A 87 -12.25 8.79 -10.00
C GLU A 87 -12.04 9.97 -9.05
N LEU A 88 -11.29 9.75 -7.96
CA LEU A 88 -10.99 10.79 -6.98
C LEU A 88 -10.21 11.96 -7.60
N LEU A 89 -9.21 11.67 -8.45
CA LEU A 89 -8.46 12.70 -9.17
C LEU A 89 -9.39 13.55 -10.04
N ASN A 90 -10.34 12.92 -10.74
CA ASN A 90 -11.31 13.63 -11.57
C ASN A 90 -12.25 14.51 -10.75
N ASP A 91 -12.68 14.06 -9.56
CA ASP A 91 -13.49 14.87 -8.65
C ASP A 91 -12.73 16.10 -8.13
N TYR A 92 -11.46 15.96 -7.77
CA TYR A 92 -10.63 17.10 -7.39
C TYR A 92 -10.43 18.09 -8.54
N GLU A 93 -10.16 17.58 -9.74
CA GLU A 93 -10.06 18.39 -10.96
C GLU A 93 -11.37 19.13 -11.26
N TYR A 94 -12.51 18.46 -11.10
CA TYR A 94 -13.84 19.07 -11.20
C TYR A 94 -14.02 20.19 -10.17
N CYS A 95 -13.74 19.93 -8.89
CA CYS A 95 -13.87 20.93 -7.84
C CYS A 95 -12.96 22.14 -8.10
N ARG A 96 -11.71 21.89 -8.48
CA ARG A 96 -10.74 22.94 -8.81
C ARG A 96 -11.23 23.82 -9.97
N ARG A 97 -11.69 23.23 -11.08
CA ARG A 97 -12.19 23.98 -12.25
C ARG A 97 -13.38 24.87 -11.90
N ASN A 98 -14.28 24.37 -11.04
CA ASN A 98 -15.48 25.08 -10.60
C ASN A 98 -15.25 25.95 -9.35
N LYS A 99 -14.00 26.10 -8.89
CA LYS A 99 -13.62 26.84 -7.70
C LYS A 99 -14.40 26.42 -6.43
N LEU A 100 -14.63 25.12 -6.28
CA LEU A 100 -15.33 24.53 -5.13
C LEU A 100 -14.31 24.11 -4.06
N GLY A 101 -14.54 24.55 -2.83
CA GLY A 101 -13.68 24.24 -1.69
C GLY A 101 -12.35 24.98 -1.69
N ASP A 102 -11.44 24.54 -0.83
CA ASP A 102 -10.10 25.10 -0.72
C ASP A 102 -9.21 24.62 -1.88
N LEU A 103 -8.85 25.55 -2.76
CA LEU A 103 -8.07 25.25 -3.97
C LEU A 103 -6.64 24.81 -3.67
N LYS A 104 -6.04 25.25 -2.55
CA LYS A 104 -4.69 24.81 -2.17
C LYS A 104 -4.70 23.34 -1.76
N ILE A 105 -5.73 22.94 -1.02
CA ILE A 105 -5.95 21.53 -0.66
C ILE A 105 -6.20 20.70 -1.93
N ALA A 106 -7.07 21.18 -2.83
CA ALA A 106 -7.35 20.51 -4.09
C ALA A 106 -6.08 20.30 -4.94
N ASP A 107 -5.25 21.35 -5.12
CA ASP A 107 -4.01 21.25 -5.91
C ASP A 107 -3.01 20.27 -5.29
N ARG A 108 -2.86 20.28 -3.96
CA ARG A 108 -2.04 19.30 -3.25
C ARG A 108 -2.57 17.89 -3.47
N ALA A 109 -3.88 17.67 -3.37
CA ALA A 109 -4.49 16.36 -3.55
C ALA A 109 -4.30 15.85 -4.99
N ILE A 110 -4.48 16.71 -5.99
CA ILE A 110 -4.24 16.38 -7.41
C ILE A 110 -2.79 15.94 -7.64
N PHE A 111 -1.82 16.65 -7.05
CA PHE A 111 -0.41 16.27 -7.12
C PHE A 111 -0.17 14.89 -6.50
N LEU A 112 -0.70 14.65 -5.30
CA LEU A 112 -0.57 13.37 -4.60
C LEU A 112 -1.23 12.22 -5.38
N CYS A 113 -2.44 12.42 -5.91
CA CYS A 113 -3.14 11.40 -6.72
C CYS A 113 -2.36 11.03 -7.98
N LYS A 114 -1.76 12.00 -8.69
CA LYS A 114 -0.91 11.71 -9.86
C LYS A 114 0.34 10.93 -9.47
N GLY A 115 0.98 11.30 -8.37
CA GLY A 115 2.12 10.58 -7.81
C GLY A 115 1.78 9.13 -7.45
N GLU A 116 0.69 8.95 -6.70
CA GLU A 116 0.21 7.64 -6.28
C GLU A 116 -0.18 6.76 -7.47
N GLY A 117 -0.83 7.31 -8.50
CA GLY A 117 -1.17 6.56 -9.71
C GLY A 117 0.06 5.96 -10.39
N LYS A 118 1.18 6.72 -10.42
CA LYS A 118 2.46 6.23 -10.93
C LYS A 118 3.08 5.17 -10.01
N MET A 119 3.00 5.35 -8.69
CA MET A 119 3.53 4.38 -7.75
C MET A 119 2.77 3.05 -7.78
N LEU A 120 1.43 3.08 -7.85
CA LEU A 120 0.59 1.90 -8.02
C LEU A 120 0.91 1.16 -9.32
N HIS A 121 1.05 1.89 -10.43
CA HIS A 121 1.45 1.29 -11.70
C HIS A 121 2.80 0.57 -11.58
N ASN A 122 3.83 1.24 -11.07
CA ASN A 122 5.15 0.67 -10.89
C ASN A 122 5.14 -0.55 -9.96
N GLN A 123 4.33 -0.51 -8.89
CA GLN A 123 4.16 -1.62 -7.96
C GLN A 123 3.53 -2.84 -8.66
N MET A 124 2.43 -2.63 -9.40
CA MET A 124 1.77 -3.70 -10.16
C MET A 124 2.72 -4.32 -11.18
N GLU A 125 3.45 -3.52 -11.95
CA GLU A 125 4.43 -4.04 -12.90
C GLU A 125 5.56 -4.83 -12.22
N ALA A 126 6.07 -4.35 -11.09
CA ALA A 126 7.12 -5.05 -10.34
C ALA A 126 6.63 -6.41 -9.82
N LEU A 127 5.38 -6.48 -9.36
CA LEU A 127 4.75 -7.72 -8.92
C LEU A 127 4.52 -8.70 -10.08
N GLU A 128 4.06 -8.20 -11.23
CA GLU A 128 3.87 -8.99 -12.45
C GLU A 128 5.19 -9.54 -13.00
N ARG A 129 6.23 -8.69 -13.11
CA ARG A 129 7.58 -9.11 -13.52
C ARG A 129 8.12 -10.21 -12.61
N LYS A 130 7.97 -10.04 -11.29
CA LYS A 130 8.39 -11.05 -10.31
C LYS A 130 7.61 -12.35 -10.47
N ARG A 131 6.29 -12.27 -10.69
CA ARG A 131 5.46 -13.46 -10.91
C ARG A 131 5.89 -14.24 -12.15
N ILE A 132 6.19 -13.54 -13.25
CA ILE A 132 6.66 -14.17 -14.50
C ILE A 132 8.04 -14.80 -14.28
N GLY A 133 8.96 -14.08 -13.63
CA GLY A 133 10.28 -14.61 -13.26
C GLY A 133 10.17 -15.88 -12.42
N ASP A 134 9.38 -15.85 -11.35
CA ASP A 134 9.12 -17.02 -10.51
C ASP A 134 8.43 -18.16 -11.29
N GLY A 135 7.62 -17.84 -12.31
CA GLY A 135 6.99 -18.83 -13.20
C GLY A 135 7.97 -19.49 -14.17
N ALA A 136 8.97 -18.75 -14.65
CA ALA A 136 9.99 -19.20 -15.60
C ALA A 136 11.08 -20.08 -14.96
N VAL A 137 11.27 -19.98 -13.63
CA VAL A 137 12.20 -20.85 -12.89
C VAL A 137 11.65 -22.28 -12.81
N SER A 138 12.48 -23.25 -13.20
CA SER A 138 12.11 -24.67 -13.21
C SER A 138 11.80 -25.20 -11.80
N ALA A 139 11.03 -26.29 -11.71
CA ALA A 139 10.71 -26.91 -10.42
C ALA A 139 11.96 -27.32 -9.62
N ASN A 140 13.01 -27.75 -10.32
CA ASN A 140 14.28 -28.16 -9.71
C ASN A 140 15.06 -26.95 -9.15
N GLU A 141 15.13 -25.84 -9.88
CA GLU A 141 15.74 -24.61 -9.39
C GLU A 141 14.97 -24.02 -8.19
N LYS A 142 13.63 -24.09 -8.20
CA LYS A 142 12.80 -23.71 -7.04
C LYS A 142 13.14 -24.54 -5.82
N TYR A 143 13.28 -25.87 -5.97
CA TYR A 143 13.67 -26.77 -4.89
C TYR A 143 15.04 -26.37 -4.30
N HIS A 144 16.04 -26.13 -5.16
CA HIS A 144 17.36 -25.68 -4.70
C HIS A 144 17.33 -24.32 -4.00
N GLN A 145 16.57 -23.35 -4.49
CA GLN A 145 16.42 -22.04 -3.84
C GLN A 145 15.76 -22.15 -2.46
N VAL A 146 14.69 -22.94 -2.33
CA VAL A 146 14.02 -23.19 -1.03
C VAL A 146 14.98 -23.87 -0.07
N ARG A 147 15.68 -24.92 -0.51
CA ARG A 147 16.68 -25.63 0.28
C ARG A 147 17.79 -24.70 0.76
N ASN A 148 18.35 -23.88 -0.13
CA ASN A 148 19.41 -22.94 0.21
C ASN A 148 18.95 -21.88 1.22
N ARG A 149 17.72 -21.37 1.11
CA ARG A 149 17.13 -20.48 2.13
C ARG A 149 16.97 -21.15 3.48
N GLN A 150 16.62 -22.43 3.49
CA GLN A 150 16.42 -23.21 4.72
C GLN A 150 17.76 -23.43 5.44
N VAL A 151 18.78 -23.84 4.68
CA VAL A 151 20.17 -23.97 5.17
C VAL A 151 20.69 -22.64 5.71
N GLN A 152 20.39 -21.51 5.05
CA GLN A 152 20.82 -20.20 5.53
C GLN A 152 20.17 -19.82 6.86
N LYS A 153 18.86 -20.10 7.02
CA LYS A 153 18.15 -19.86 8.29
C LYS A 153 18.67 -20.74 9.43
N GLU A 154 19.01 -21.99 9.14
CA GLU A 154 19.62 -22.89 10.12
C GLU A 154 20.98 -22.35 10.58
N LYS A 155 21.82 -21.86 9.66
CA LYS A 155 23.09 -21.20 10.00
C LYS A 155 22.89 -19.97 10.88
N GLU A 156 21.94 -19.09 10.52
CA GLU A 156 21.61 -17.89 11.31
C GLU A 156 21.13 -18.26 12.72
N PHE A 157 20.34 -19.33 12.85
CA PHE A 157 19.88 -19.84 14.14
C PHE A 157 21.01 -20.44 14.98
N ASP A 158 21.91 -21.20 14.36
CA ASP A 158 23.10 -21.74 15.02
C ASP A 158 24.04 -20.64 15.52
N GLU A 159 24.24 -19.59 14.73
CA GLU A 159 25.01 -18.41 15.15
C GLU A 159 24.35 -17.68 16.33
N TYR A 160 23.03 -17.51 16.28
CA TYR A 160 22.25 -16.96 17.39
C TYR A 160 22.42 -17.78 18.67
N LEU A 161 22.30 -19.11 18.61
CA LEU A 161 22.50 -20.00 19.75
C LEU A 161 23.94 -19.92 20.30
N LYS A 162 24.95 -19.88 19.43
CA LYS A 162 26.35 -19.68 19.84
C LYS A 162 26.56 -18.35 20.56
N GLY A 163 25.88 -17.29 20.13
CA GLY A 163 25.88 -15.99 20.79
C GLY A 163 25.32 -16.04 22.21
N ILE A 164 24.17 -16.71 22.39
CA ILE A 164 23.58 -16.95 23.71
C ILE A 164 24.52 -17.74 24.60
N LEU A 165 25.07 -18.86 24.12
CA LEU A 165 25.95 -19.74 24.89
C LEU A 165 27.25 -19.04 25.32
N LYS A 166 27.82 -18.16 24.50
CA LYS A 166 28.95 -17.30 24.89
C LYS A 166 28.59 -16.33 26.01
N ASN A 167 27.41 -15.71 25.95
CA ASN A 167 26.94 -14.78 26.97
C ASN A 167 26.62 -15.46 28.30
N VAL A 168 26.16 -16.71 28.28
CA VAL A 168 25.93 -17.53 29.49
C VAL A 168 27.25 -17.94 30.14
N ARG A 169 28.25 -18.39 29.36
CA ARG A 169 29.59 -18.73 29.87
C ARG A 169 30.38 -17.52 30.39
N GLY A 170 30.18 -16.32 29.82
CA GLY A 170 30.83 -15.09 30.28
C GLY A 170 30.30 -14.53 31.61
N LYS A 171 29.08 -14.88 32.00
CA LYS A 171 28.49 -14.47 33.30
C LYS A 171 28.81 -15.42 34.46
N GLY A 172 29.30 -16.63 34.18
CA GLY A 172 29.66 -17.62 35.20
C GLY A 172 31.07 -17.47 35.81
N ASN A 173 31.88 -16.51 35.34
CA ASN A 173 33.29 -16.36 35.76
C ASN A 173 33.58 -15.03 36.49
N LYS A 174 32.55 -14.36 37.03
CA LYS A 174 32.69 -13.19 37.92
C LYS A 174 31.96 -13.47 39.23
N GLY A 175 32.52 -14.36 40.02
CA GLY A 175 31.99 -14.78 41.32
C GLY A 175 33.01 -15.67 42.02
N GLY A 176 34.15 -15.08 42.36
CA GLY A 176 35.25 -15.64 43.14
C GLY A 176 36.05 -14.48 43.70
#